data_AF-A0A5P2QQ91-F1
#
_entry.id   AF-A0A5P2QQ91-F1
#
_cell.length_a   1.000
_cell.length_b   1.000
_cell.length_c   1.000
_cell.angle_alpha   90.00
_cell.angle_beta   90.00
_cell.angle_gamma   90.00
#
_symmetry.space_group_name_H-M   'P 1'
#
loop_
_entity.id
_entity.type
_entity.pdbx_description
1 polymer ?
#
loop_
_entity_poly.entity_id
_entity_poly.type
_entity_poly.pdbx_seq_one_letter_code
_entity_poly.pdbx_strand_id
1 'polypeptide(L)' 'MKMKAEMGHWSGVVGNSVHLIGEDGRFLGQIAILCQDDRLRDKDVQTNICRTICNALNADGGQDG' A
#
# COMPACT_ATOMS: atom_id res chain seq x y z
N MET A 1 -6.00 11.84 10.58
CA MET A 1 -4.60 12.17 10.22
C MET A 1 -4.56 12.20 8.71
N LYS A 2 -4.17 13.31 8.08
CA LYS A 2 -4.02 13.36 6.62
C LYS A 2 -2.71 12.64 6.25
N MET A 3 -2.82 11.66 5.34
CA MET A 3 -1.70 10.86 4.87
C MET A 3 -1.93 10.46 3.41
N LYS A 4 -0.84 10.23 2.67
CA LYS A 4 -0.85 9.71 1.31
C LYS A 4 -0.42 8.25 1.34
N ALA A 5 -1.12 7.40 0.59
CA ALA A 5 -0.74 6.02 0.36
C ALA A 5 -0.06 5.89 -1.01
N GLU A 6 1.12 5.29 -1.03
CA GLU A 6 1.90 5.01 -2.25
C GLU A 6 2.24 3.52 -2.33
N MET A 7 2.39 3.00 -3.54
CA MET A 7 2.85 1.62 -3.69
C MET A 7 4.34 1.51 -3.35
N GLY A 8 4.68 0.50 -2.54
CA GLY A 8 6.06 0.11 -2.30
C GLY A 8 6.68 -0.59 -3.51
N HIS A 9 7.96 -0.93 -3.38
CA HIS A 9 8.66 -1.72 -4.40
C HIS A 9 8.32 -3.20 -4.23
N TRP A 10 7.90 -3.85 -5.32
CA TRP A 10 7.73 -5.30 -5.32
C TRP A 10 9.07 -6.02 -5.29
N SER A 11 9.19 -7.05 -4.46
CA SER A 11 10.33 -7.98 -4.42
C SER A 11 9.84 -9.42 -4.45
N GLY A 12 10.59 -10.31 -5.11
CA GLY A 12 10.30 -11.74 -5.11
C GLY A 12 10.44 -12.43 -3.75
N VAL A 13 11.06 -11.76 -2.76
CA VAL A 13 11.28 -12.30 -1.41
C VAL A 13 10.21 -11.84 -0.43
N VAL A 14 9.83 -10.56 -0.49
CA VAL A 14 8.93 -9.93 0.50
C VAL A 14 7.57 -9.51 -0.07
N GLY A 15 7.38 -9.65 -1.38
CA GLY A 15 6.16 -9.23 -2.06
C GLY A 15 6.06 -7.72 -2.25
N ASN A 16 4.83 -7.23 -2.34
CA ASN A 16 4.46 -5.83 -2.49
C ASN A 16 3.99 -5.25 -1.15
N SER A 17 3.95 -3.92 -1.06
CA SER A 17 3.52 -3.20 0.13
C SER A 17 2.84 -1.87 -0.23
N VAL A 18 2.24 -1.24 0.78
CA VAL A 18 1.78 0.15 0.68
C VAL A 18 2.57 0.98 1.69
N HIS A 19 3.18 2.07 1.23
CA HIS A 19 3.84 3.05 2.07
C HIS A 19 2.86 4.16 2.47
N LEU A 20 2.90 4.54 3.75
CA LEU A 20 2.11 5.63 4.30
C LEU A 20 3.02 6.83 4.49
N ILE A 21 2.70 7.93 3.83
CA ILE A 21 3.50 9.15 3.79
C ILE A 21 2.71 10.28 4.44
N GLY A 22 3.33 10.99 5.38
CA GLY A 22 2.75 12.18 6.01
C GLY A 22 2.72 13.36 5.03
N GLU A 23 1.94 14.39 5.36
CA GLU A 23 1.88 15.62 4.55
C GLU A 23 3.24 16.34 4.44
N ASP A 24 4.10 16.17 5.44
CA ASP A 24 5.47 16.66 5.49
C ASP A 24 6.46 15.77 4.69
N GLY A 25 5.95 14.77 3.97
CA GLY A 25 6.76 13.82 3.21
C GLY A 25 7.45 12.76 4.08
N ARG A 26 7.25 12.75 5.40
CA ARG A 26 7.88 11.74 6.27
C ARG A 26 7.23 10.37 6.04
N PHE A 27 8.04 9.33 6.13
CA PHE A 27 7.53 7.96 6.14
C PHE A 27 6.88 7.66 7.49
N LEU A 28 5.57 7.38 7.48
CA LEU A 28 4.78 7.05 8.68
C LEU A 28 4.78 5.54 8.96
N GLY A 29 4.96 4.72 7.92
CA GLY A 29 4.95 3.27 8.04
C GLY A 29 4.57 2.56 6.74
N GLN A 30 4.34 1.25 6.84
CA GLN A 30 3.95 0.41 5.72
C GLN A 30 2.85 -0.59 6.10
N ILE A 31 2.04 -0.97 5.10
CA ILE A 31 1.12 -2.10 5.15
C ILE A 31 1.77 -3.26 4.41
N ALA A 32 2.02 -4.35 5.13
CA ALA A 32 2.61 -5.57 4.59
C ALA A 32 1.54 -6.63 4.30
N ILE A 33 1.71 -7.39 3.21
CA ILE A 33 0.83 -8.50 2.85
C ILE A 33 1.45 -9.81 3.35
N LEU A 34 0.86 -10.40 4.38
CA LEU A 34 1.21 -11.74 4.83
C LEU A 34 0.18 -12.73 4.28
N CYS A 35 0.65 -13.67 3.47
CA CYS A 35 -0.20 -14.65 2.80
C CYS A 35 0.41 -16.05 2.89
N GLN A 36 -0.46 -17.03 3.14
CA GLN A 36 -0.10 -18.45 3.23
C GLN A 36 -0.01 -19.11 1.85
N ASP A 37 -0.87 -18.71 0.92
CA ASP A 37 -0.98 -19.30 -0.41
C ASP A 37 -0.07 -18.60 -1.42
N ASP A 38 0.71 -19.34 -2.20
CA ASP A 38 1.66 -18.78 -3.17
C ASP A 38 0.98 -18.00 -4.30
N ARG A 39 -0.29 -18.28 -4.61
CA ARG A 39 -1.05 -17.49 -5.60
C ARG A 39 -1.27 -16.05 -5.11
N LEU A 40 -1.30 -15.83 -3.81
CA LEU A 40 -1.36 -14.50 -3.21
C LEU A 40 0.01 -13.81 -3.15
N ARG A 41 1.10 -14.50 -3.51
CA ARG A 41 2.45 -13.94 -3.68
C ARG A 41 2.72 -13.49 -5.10
N ASP A 42 1.84 -13.84 -6.03
CA ASP A 42 1.94 -13.39 -7.41
C ASP A 42 1.99 -11.86 -7.50
N LYS A 43 2.86 -11.36 -8.37
CA LYS A 43 3.14 -9.93 -8.52
C LYS A 43 1.89 -9.15 -8.90
N ASP A 44 1.09 -9.67 -9.83
CA ASP A 44 -0.07 -8.97 -10.33
C ASP A 44 -1.20 -9.00 -9.30
N VAL A 45 -1.36 -10.12 -8.61
CA VAL A 45 -2.31 -10.25 -7.49
C VAL A 45 -1.99 -9.23 -6.39
N GLN A 46 -0.75 -9.19 -5.90
CA GLN A 46 -0.37 -8.24 -4.85
C GLN A 46 -0.39 -6.80 -5.33
N THR A 47 0.00 -6.53 -6.58
CA THR A 47 -0.11 -5.20 -7.19
C THR A 47 -1.55 -4.70 -7.19
N ASN A 48 -2.50 -5.57 -7.54
CA ASN A 48 -3.92 -5.21 -7.55
C ASN A 48 -4.45 -4.97 -6.14
N ILE A 49 -4.06 -5.79 -5.15
CA ILE A 49 -4.42 -5.60 -3.74
C ILE A 49 -3.87 -4.26 -3.22
N CYS A 50 -2.56 -4.01 -3.39
CA CYS A 50 -1.92 -2.77 -2.96
C CYS A 50 -2.54 -1.54 -3.64
N ARG A 51 -2.84 -1.62 -4.94
CA ARG A 51 -3.50 -0.53 -5.67
C ARG A 51 -4.88 -0.21 -5.09
N THR A 52 -5.69 -1.23 -4.80
CA THR A 52 -6.99 -1.04 -4.14
C THR A 52 -6.85 -0.37 -2.78
N ILE A 53 -5.88 -0.79 -1.97
CA ILE A 53 -5.61 -0.18 -0.66
C ILE A 53 -5.19 1.29 -0.83
N CYS A 54 -4.27 1.59 -1.74
CA CYS A 54 -3.85 2.97 -2.02
C CYS A 54 -5.03 3.84 -2.44
N ASN A 55 -5.87 3.35 -3.36
CA ASN A 55 -7.05 4.09 -3.82
C ASN A 55 -8.04 4.36 -2.69
N ALA A 56 -8.31 3.37 -1.83
CA ALA A 56 -9.21 3.52 -0.70
C ALA A 56 -8.70 4.57 0.31
N LEU A 57 -7.42 4.47 0.71
CA LEU A 57 -6.82 5.39 1.67
C LEU A 57 -6.75 6.82 1.12
N ASN A 58 -6.41 6.97 -0.15
CA ASN A 58 -6.32 8.29 -0.79
C ASN A 58 -7.70 8.91 -1.08
N ALA A 59 -8.74 8.10 -1.28
CA ALA A 59 -10.11 8.59 -1.44
C ALA A 59 -10.69 9.08 -0.11
N ASP A 60 -10.43 8.36 0.99
CA ASP A 60 -10.87 8.73 2.35
C ASP A 60 -10.14 9.98 2.85
N GLY A 61 -8.83 10.08 2.60
CA GLY A 61 -8.03 11.26 2.96
C GLY A 61 -8.36 12.55 2.19
N GLY A 62 -9.19 12.46 1.13
CA GLY A 62 -9.59 13.57 0.27
C GLY A 62 -10.98 14.17 0.56
N GLN A 63 -11.70 13.73 1.60
CA GLN A 63 -13.09 14.15 1.85
C GLN A 63 -13.29 15.28 2.88
N ASP A 64 -12.23 15.80 3.50
CA ASP A 64 -12.33 16.97 4.39
C ASP A 64 -11.63 18.21 3.80
N GLY A 65 -12.42 19.03 3.08
CA GLY A 65 -12.23 20.47 2.88
C GLY A 65 -11.25 20.91 1.81
#